data_AF-A0A8D8SZ75-F1
#
_entry.id   AF-A0A8D8SZ75-F1
#
_cell.length_a   1.000
_cell.length_b   1.000
_cell.length_c   1.000
_cell.angle_alpha   90.00
_cell.angle_beta   90.00
_cell.angle_gamma   90.00
#
_symmetry.space_group_name_H-M   'P 1'
#
loop_
_entity.id
_entity.type
_entity.pdbx_description
1 polymer ?
#
loop_
_entity_poly.entity_id
_entity_poly.type
_entity_poly.pdbx_seq_one_letter_code
_entity_poly.pdbx_strand_id
1 'polypeptide(L)'
;MMESYICQPSDFVLLVGEGNFSFSRDFLDMNRNNDFPPSNLYSTCYEADSENFSPTKVANLAALQSAGVNVLFGVDATRLSQDSRLKQISFTKFIFNFPHTGGKMKINLNRILLQQFCEQCKQMIVGNDEDFANILSSKREHYLRCEVIIPLCKGQGGTLFDETRNWEDTWKVVEMAGHAELVLSNVEYFDTKQLTYYTSIGFRSREQRFNTVQGIIHTFKLSLHAELNTYNAWVDMWSSSHIGQVMELKQTSIGQVMDMKQTSIGQVMELKQTS
;
A
#
# COMPACT_ATOMS: atom_id res chain seq x y z
N MET A 1 -2.67 -16.85 -3.38
CA MET A 1 -1.59 -15.95 -3.83
C MET A 1 -1.86 -14.61 -3.17
N MET A 2 -0.85 -13.90 -2.66
CA MET A 2 -1.02 -12.53 -2.15
C MET A 2 -0.99 -11.56 -3.33
N GLU A 3 -2.15 -11.32 -3.94
CA GLU A 3 -2.31 -10.61 -5.21
C GLU A 3 -1.84 -9.15 -5.12
N SER A 4 -2.04 -8.52 -3.98
CA SER A 4 -1.56 -7.15 -3.71
C SER A 4 -0.05 -6.96 -3.95
N TYR A 5 0.76 -8.03 -3.86
CA TYR A 5 2.20 -7.98 -4.09
C TYR A 5 2.65 -8.32 -5.51
N ILE A 6 1.72 -8.68 -6.39
CA ILE A 6 2.04 -8.97 -7.79
C ILE A 6 2.23 -7.66 -8.55
N CYS A 7 3.33 -7.58 -9.30
CA CYS A 7 3.75 -6.41 -10.06
C CYS A 7 3.62 -6.61 -11.56
N GLN A 8 3.40 -5.50 -12.25
CA GLN A 8 3.60 -5.35 -13.69
C GLN A 8 5.04 -4.93 -14.00
N PRO A 9 5.54 -5.14 -15.23
CA PRO A 9 6.90 -4.74 -15.62
C PRO A 9 7.19 -3.24 -15.47
N SER A 10 6.14 -2.42 -15.56
CA SER A 10 6.22 -0.97 -15.43
C SER A 10 6.07 -0.45 -14.00
N ASP A 11 5.88 -1.33 -13.02
CA ASP A 11 5.74 -0.89 -11.63
C ASP A 11 7.08 -0.45 -11.04
N PHE A 12 6.98 0.52 -10.13
CA PHE A 12 8.06 0.96 -9.25
C PHE A 12 7.58 0.78 -7.81
N VAL A 13 8.33 0.04 -7.02
CA VAL A 13 7.90 -0.42 -5.69
C VAL A 13 8.81 0.13 -4.62
N LEU A 14 8.22 0.71 -3.58
CA LEU A 14 8.90 1.11 -2.36
C LEU A 14 8.48 0.20 -1.21
N LEU A 15 9.41 -0.62 -0.72
CA LEU A 15 9.30 -1.36 0.53
C LEU A 15 9.88 -0.52 1.67
N VAL A 16 9.06 -0.26 2.69
CA VAL A 16 9.39 0.61 3.81
C VAL A 16 9.52 -0.18 5.10
N GLY A 17 10.57 0.10 5.87
CA GLY A 17 10.75 -0.46 7.20
C GLY A 17 11.13 -1.94 7.22
N GLU A 18 11.84 -2.42 6.20
CA GLU A 18 12.35 -3.79 6.18
C GLU A 18 13.24 -4.06 7.40
N GLY A 19 12.98 -5.16 8.10
CA GLY A 19 13.83 -5.60 9.21
C GLY A 19 15.15 -6.18 8.69
N ASN A 20 15.12 -7.47 8.36
CA ASN A 20 16.28 -8.21 7.84
C ASN A 20 16.22 -8.43 6.33
N PHE A 21 15.35 -7.70 5.63
CA PHE A 21 15.22 -7.73 4.16
C PHE A 21 14.81 -9.10 3.61
N SER A 22 14.33 -10.02 4.46
CA SER A 22 13.90 -11.34 4.01
C SER A 22 12.64 -11.27 3.15
N PHE A 23 11.71 -10.35 3.45
CA PHE A 23 10.52 -10.14 2.64
C PHE A 23 10.88 -9.65 1.24
N SER A 24 11.82 -8.71 1.11
CA SER A 24 12.26 -8.21 -0.20
C SER A 24 12.78 -9.31 -1.12
N ARG A 25 13.37 -10.39 -0.56
CA ARG A 25 13.79 -11.55 -1.35
C ARG A 25 12.61 -12.35 -1.88
N ASP A 26 11.63 -12.62 -1.03
CA ASP A 26 10.39 -13.28 -1.47
C ASP A 26 9.60 -12.40 -2.44
N PHE A 27 9.63 -11.08 -2.27
CA PHE A 27 8.99 -10.16 -3.19
C PHE A 27 9.54 -10.28 -4.62
N LEU A 28 10.86 -10.43 -4.77
CA LEU A 28 11.47 -10.72 -6.07
C LEU A 28 11.07 -12.11 -6.59
N ASP A 29 11.09 -13.14 -5.74
CA ASP A 29 10.76 -14.51 -6.16
C ASP A 29 9.29 -14.62 -6.62
N MET A 30 8.35 -13.98 -5.89
CA MET A 30 6.94 -13.89 -6.27
C MET A 30 6.74 -13.23 -7.64
N ASN A 31 7.63 -12.30 -8.02
CA ASN A 31 7.51 -11.50 -9.24
C ASN A 31 8.47 -11.93 -10.36
N ARG A 32 9.24 -13.00 -10.17
CA ARG A 32 10.27 -13.44 -11.13
C ARG A 32 9.73 -13.79 -12.52
N ASN A 33 8.47 -14.21 -12.59
CA ASN A 33 7.80 -14.61 -13.83
C ASN A 33 6.94 -13.48 -14.45
N ASN A 34 6.89 -12.30 -13.83
CA ASN A 34 6.05 -11.18 -14.27
C ASN A 34 6.87 -10.07 -14.97
N ASP A 35 8.10 -10.38 -15.38
CA ASP A 35 9.07 -9.44 -15.97
C ASP A 35 9.30 -8.16 -15.13
N PHE A 36 9.08 -8.22 -13.81
CA PHE A 36 9.34 -7.11 -12.91
C PHE A 36 10.85 -6.91 -12.73
N PRO A 37 11.41 -5.76 -13.11
CA PRO A 37 12.85 -5.55 -13.04
C PRO A 37 13.28 -5.28 -11.58
N PRO A 38 14.28 -5.99 -11.04
CA PRO A 38 14.78 -5.76 -9.68
C PRO A 38 15.23 -4.32 -9.43
N SER A 39 15.70 -3.61 -10.46
CA SER A 39 16.09 -2.20 -10.40
C SER A 39 14.93 -1.23 -10.12
N ASN A 40 13.68 -1.68 -10.24
CA ASN A 40 12.50 -0.89 -9.87
C ASN A 40 12.05 -1.14 -8.43
N LEU A 41 12.73 -2.03 -7.70
CA LEU A 41 12.49 -2.27 -6.29
C LEU A 41 13.40 -1.39 -5.43
N TYR A 42 12.79 -0.63 -4.54
CA TYR A 42 13.45 0.18 -3.53
C TYR A 42 13.14 -0.43 -2.17
N SER A 43 14.11 -1.14 -1.61
CA SER A 43 13.99 -1.82 -0.33
C SER A 43 14.66 -0.99 0.75
N THR A 44 13.90 -0.55 1.74
CA THR A 44 14.38 0.46 2.69
C THR A 44 14.19 0.05 4.14
N CYS A 45 15.11 0.45 5.02
CA CYS A 45 14.93 0.32 6.47
C CYS A 45 15.27 1.61 7.21
N TYR A 46 14.75 1.71 8.44
CA TYR A 46 14.98 2.86 9.31
C TYR A 46 16.36 2.86 9.96
N GLU A 47 16.94 1.68 10.25
CA GLU A 47 18.29 1.62 10.81
C GLU A 47 19.31 2.22 9.81
N ALA A 48 20.19 3.09 10.31
CA ALA A 48 21.23 3.75 9.51
C ALA A 48 22.62 3.12 9.71
N ASP A 49 22.82 2.42 10.83
CA ASP A 49 24.10 1.81 11.19
C ASP A 49 24.16 0.35 10.73
N SER A 50 25.04 0.08 9.76
CA SER A 50 25.26 -1.25 9.21
C SER A 50 26.23 -2.13 10.01
N GLU A 51 26.97 -1.58 10.97
CA GLU A 51 28.02 -2.32 11.69
C GLU A 51 27.46 -3.42 12.61
N ASN A 52 26.17 -3.30 12.98
CA ASN A 52 25.49 -4.20 13.91
C ASN A 52 24.45 -5.12 13.23
N PHE A 53 24.53 -5.30 11.91
CA PHE A 53 23.59 -6.17 11.21
C PHE A 53 23.83 -7.65 11.51
N SER A 54 22.75 -8.39 11.71
CA SER A 54 22.82 -9.84 11.90
C SER A 54 23.36 -10.53 10.65
N PRO A 55 23.97 -11.72 10.78
CA PRO A 55 24.42 -12.50 9.63
C PRO A 55 23.29 -12.76 8.59
N THR A 56 22.06 -12.96 9.06
CA THR A 56 20.89 -13.13 8.19
C THR A 56 20.58 -11.86 7.40
N LYS A 57 20.58 -10.69 8.05
CA LYS A 57 20.39 -9.40 7.36
C LYS A 57 21.49 -9.18 6.32
N VAL A 58 22.76 -9.41 6.68
CA VAL A 58 23.90 -9.28 5.75
C VAL A 58 23.75 -10.19 4.52
N ALA A 59 23.39 -11.47 4.73
CA ALA A 59 23.20 -12.41 3.62
C ALA A 59 22.05 -11.99 2.69
N ASN A 60 20.94 -11.51 3.24
CA ASN A 60 19.82 -11.04 2.43
C ASN A 60 20.17 -9.76 1.65
N LEU A 61 20.87 -8.82 2.28
CA LEU A 61 21.34 -7.60 1.63
C LEU A 61 22.26 -7.91 0.45
N ALA A 62 23.23 -8.82 0.63
CA ALA A 62 24.14 -9.23 -0.44
C ALA A 62 23.41 -9.84 -1.64
N ALA A 63 22.40 -10.68 -1.39
CA ALA A 63 21.56 -11.28 -2.42
C ALA A 63 20.76 -10.21 -3.20
N LEU A 64 20.13 -9.27 -2.49
CA LEU A 64 19.33 -8.19 -3.10
C LEU A 64 20.19 -7.24 -3.93
N GLN A 65 21.36 -6.85 -3.42
CA GLN A 65 22.30 -5.99 -4.13
C GLN A 65 22.81 -6.67 -5.40
N SER A 66 23.12 -7.96 -5.32
CA SER A 66 23.55 -8.76 -6.47
C SER A 66 22.45 -8.92 -7.52
N ALA A 67 21.17 -8.90 -7.10
CA ALA A 67 20.02 -8.89 -8.00
C ALA A 67 19.75 -7.51 -8.63
N GLY A 68 20.42 -6.43 -8.18
CA GLY A 68 20.22 -5.07 -8.70
C GLY A 68 19.14 -4.26 -7.98
N VAL A 69 18.72 -4.66 -6.78
CA VAL A 69 17.73 -3.92 -5.97
C VAL A 69 18.36 -2.65 -5.38
N ASN A 70 17.59 -1.57 -5.35
CA ASN A 70 17.98 -0.34 -4.65
C ASN A 70 17.76 -0.51 -3.15
N VAL A 71 18.83 -0.78 -2.40
CA VAL A 71 18.80 -0.94 -0.95
C VAL A 71 19.19 0.36 -0.27
N LEU A 72 18.30 0.93 0.54
CA LEU A 72 18.53 2.21 1.24
C LEU A 72 18.36 2.09 2.76
N PHE A 73 19.30 2.68 3.50
CA PHE A 73 19.28 2.76 4.97
C PHE A 73 18.90 4.16 5.45
N GLY A 74 18.48 4.25 6.72
CA GLY A 74 18.10 5.52 7.36
C GLY A 74 16.87 6.18 6.74
N VAL A 75 15.97 5.39 6.12
CA VAL A 75 14.75 5.92 5.50
C VAL A 75 13.64 6.00 6.55
N ASP A 76 13.10 7.20 6.74
CA ASP A 76 11.99 7.46 7.66
C ASP A 76 10.66 7.46 6.91
N ALA A 77 9.79 6.52 7.27
CA ALA A 77 8.44 6.36 6.69
C ALA A 77 7.57 7.62 6.82
N THR A 78 7.86 8.48 7.80
CA THR A 78 7.12 9.73 8.05
C THR A 78 7.68 10.92 7.27
N ARG A 79 8.77 10.71 6.51
CA ARG A 79 9.48 11.76 5.76
C ARG A 79 9.87 11.34 4.33
N LEU A 80 9.18 10.37 3.75
CA LEU A 80 9.54 9.80 2.44
C LEU A 80 9.62 10.85 1.32
N SER A 81 8.69 11.81 1.28
CA SER A 81 8.67 12.88 0.26
C SER A 81 9.83 13.87 0.40
N GLN A 82 10.53 13.86 1.53
CA GLN A 82 11.69 14.72 1.81
C GLN A 82 13.02 14.01 1.51
N ASP A 83 13.01 12.68 1.40
CA ASP A 83 14.23 11.91 1.12
C ASP A 83 14.68 12.18 -0.31
N SER A 84 15.86 12.78 -0.47
CA SER A 84 16.40 13.18 -1.78
C SER A 84 16.63 12.00 -2.73
N ARG A 85 16.74 10.78 -2.18
CA ARG A 85 16.94 9.54 -2.94
C ARG A 85 15.62 8.96 -3.46
N LEU A 86 14.49 9.34 -2.86
CA LEU A 86 13.16 8.79 -3.15
C LEU A 86 12.22 9.79 -3.84
N LYS A 87 12.30 11.08 -3.48
CA LYS A 87 11.31 12.11 -3.84
C LYS A 87 11.13 12.40 -5.33
N GLN A 88 11.97 11.85 -6.20
CA GLN A 88 11.89 12.04 -7.66
C GLN A 88 11.43 10.78 -8.40
N ILE A 89 11.17 9.69 -7.68
CA ILE A 89 10.74 8.43 -8.26
C ILE A 89 9.21 8.37 -8.23
N SER A 90 8.59 8.13 -9.38
CA SER A 90 7.14 7.90 -9.50
C SER A 90 6.79 6.46 -9.16
N PHE A 91 6.72 6.15 -7.88
CA PHE A 91 6.31 4.83 -7.39
C PHE A 91 4.85 4.53 -7.73
N THR A 92 4.56 3.27 -8.07
CA THR A 92 3.20 2.74 -8.25
C THR A 92 2.75 1.88 -7.09
N LYS A 93 3.67 1.36 -6.26
CA LYS A 93 3.33 0.59 -5.05
C LYS A 93 4.17 1.05 -3.86
N PHE A 94 3.50 1.38 -2.76
CA PHE A 94 4.10 1.71 -1.48
C PHE A 94 3.71 0.63 -0.47
N ILE A 95 4.67 -0.11 0.07
CA ILE A 95 4.40 -1.26 0.93
C ILE A 95 5.09 -1.04 2.27
N PHE A 96 4.33 -1.04 3.36
CA PHE A 96 4.86 -0.95 4.72
C PHE A 96 4.34 -2.13 5.54
N ASN A 97 5.13 -3.20 5.60
CA ASN A 97 4.75 -4.46 6.26
C ASN A 97 4.84 -4.34 7.78
N PHE A 98 3.73 -4.57 8.47
CA PHE A 98 3.63 -4.63 9.93
C PHE A 98 4.28 -3.44 10.66
N PRO A 99 3.95 -2.18 10.28
CA PRO A 99 4.59 -0.98 10.81
C PRO A 99 4.38 -0.84 12.32
N HIS A 100 5.39 -0.36 13.05
CA HIS A 100 5.25 0.03 14.45
C HIS A 100 6.27 1.09 14.85
N THR A 101 5.98 1.82 15.92
CA THR A 101 6.92 2.81 16.48
C THR A 101 8.03 2.20 17.35
N GLY A 102 8.03 0.88 17.54
CA GLY A 102 8.90 0.18 18.49
C GLY A 102 8.53 0.44 19.96
N GLY A 103 9.08 -0.38 20.86
CA GLY A 103 8.82 -0.30 22.31
C GLY A 103 7.47 -0.89 22.74
N LYS A 104 7.00 -0.53 23.95
CA LYS A 104 5.67 -0.95 24.44
C LYS A 104 4.59 -0.41 23.51
N MET A 105 3.65 -1.26 23.13
CA MET A 105 2.59 -0.96 22.15
C MET A 105 1.77 0.25 22.58
N LYS A 106 2.05 1.41 21.97
CA LYS A 106 1.29 2.65 22.15
C LYS A 106 0.41 2.84 20.93
N ILE A 107 -0.85 2.39 21.03
CA ILE A 107 -1.83 2.41 19.93
C ILE A 107 -1.89 3.79 19.25
N ASN A 108 -1.93 4.88 20.03
CA ASN A 108 -1.96 6.25 19.51
C ASN A 108 -0.73 6.59 18.66
N LEU A 109 0.46 6.10 19.02
CA LEU A 109 1.67 6.37 18.22
C LEU A 109 1.68 5.55 16.92
N ASN A 110 1.17 4.33 16.93
CA ASN A 110 1.04 3.53 15.71
C ASN A 110 0.00 4.13 14.76
N ARG A 111 -1.10 4.68 15.30
CA ARG A 111 -2.08 5.47 14.52
C ARG A 111 -1.42 6.66 13.83
N ILE A 112 -0.68 7.48 14.58
CA ILE A 112 0.08 8.63 14.03
C ILE A 112 1.08 8.17 12.96
N LEU A 113 1.80 7.06 13.19
CA LEU A 113 2.73 6.50 12.20
C LEU A 113 2.03 6.14 10.88
N LEU A 114 0.89 5.46 10.97
CA LEU A 114 0.10 5.08 9.79
C LEU A 114 -0.42 6.31 9.03
N GLN A 115 -0.97 7.28 9.76
CA GLN A 115 -1.45 8.53 9.19
C GLN A 115 -0.31 9.24 8.43
N GLN A 116 0.81 9.48 9.10
CA GLN A 116 1.95 10.19 8.50
C GLN A 116 2.52 9.43 7.30
N PHE A 117 2.62 8.10 7.36
CA PHE A 117 3.04 7.29 6.22
C PHE A 117 2.09 7.45 5.02
N CYS A 118 0.77 7.40 5.25
CA CYS A 118 -0.23 7.59 4.20
C CYS A 118 -0.15 8.99 3.58
N GLU A 119 0.02 10.03 4.40
CA GLU A 119 0.22 11.42 3.95
C GLU A 119 1.49 11.56 3.10
N GLN A 120 2.59 10.90 3.49
CA GLN A 120 3.81 10.86 2.68
C GLN A 120 3.60 10.14 1.35
N CYS A 121 2.87 9.02 1.33
CA CYS A 121 2.56 8.31 0.09
C CYS A 121 1.74 9.19 -0.85
N LYS A 122 0.68 9.83 -0.35
CA LYS A 122 -0.12 10.78 -1.12
C LYS A 122 0.77 11.88 -1.71
N GLN A 123 1.60 12.52 -0.88
CA GLN A 123 2.51 13.58 -1.33
C GLN A 123 3.46 13.11 -2.43
N MET A 124 3.96 11.87 -2.37
CA MET A 124 4.81 11.30 -3.42
C MET A 124 4.05 10.96 -4.70
N ILE A 125 2.77 10.62 -4.61
CA ILE A 125 1.92 10.31 -5.77
C ILE A 125 1.49 11.61 -6.47
N VAL A 126 0.90 12.56 -5.74
CA VAL A 126 0.27 13.76 -6.34
C VAL A 126 1.21 14.96 -6.39
N GLY A 127 2.20 15.04 -5.50
CA GLY A 127 3.07 16.21 -5.39
C GLY A 127 2.28 17.48 -5.04
N ASN A 128 2.45 18.52 -5.85
CA ASN A 128 1.73 19.80 -5.71
C ASN A 128 0.54 19.88 -6.69
N ASP A 129 0.06 18.77 -7.22
CA ASP A 129 -1.07 18.73 -8.14
C ASP A 129 -2.39 18.93 -7.37
N GLU A 130 -2.81 20.18 -7.23
CA GLU A 130 -4.06 20.53 -6.54
C GLU A 130 -5.31 20.00 -7.26
N ASP A 131 -5.21 19.73 -8.56
CA ASP A 131 -6.29 19.23 -9.42
C ASP A 131 -6.19 17.71 -9.65
N PHE A 132 -5.50 16.96 -8.78
CA PHE A 132 -5.26 15.51 -8.99
C PHE A 132 -6.56 14.69 -9.15
N ALA A 133 -7.67 15.15 -8.57
CA ALA A 133 -8.98 14.52 -8.68
C ALA A 133 -9.71 14.83 -10.01
N ASN A 134 -9.22 15.77 -10.82
CA ASN A 134 -9.80 16.14 -12.10
C ASN A 134 -9.83 14.93 -13.05
N ILE A 135 -11.01 14.63 -13.61
CA ILE A 135 -11.20 13.51 -14.53
C ILE A 135 -10.40 13.64 -15.83
N LEU A 136 -10.06 14.88 -16.21
CA LEU A 136 -9.27 15.19 -17.40
C LEU A 136 -7.77 15.32 -17.13
N SER A 137 -7.31 15.06 -15.91
CA SER A 137 -5.88 15.12 -15.59
C SER A 137 -5.10 14.11 -16.45
N SER A 138 -4.04 14.57 -17.11
CA SER A 138 -3.15 13.71 -17.89
C SER A 138 -2.40 12.68 -17.04
N LYS A 139 -2.34 12.90 -15.72
CA LYS A 139 -1.73 11.97 -14.74
C LYS A 139 -2.75 11.03 -14.10
N ARG A 140 -4.03 11.12 -14.44
CA ARG A 140 -5.11 10.32 -13.83
C ARG A 140 -4.82 8.82 -13.87
N GLU A 141 -4.30 8.34 -14.99
CA GLU A 141 -3.93 6.93 -15.15
C GLU A 141 -2.84 6.51 -14.17
N HIS A 142 -1.83 7.36 -13.95
CA HIS A 142 -0.80 7.11 -12.94
C HIS A 142 -1.43 7.04 -11.54
N TYR A 143 -2.30 7.98 -11.18
CA TYR A 143 -2.95 8.01 -9.86
C TYR A 143 -3.83 6.78 -9.60
N LEU A 144 -4.55 6.29 -10.61
CA LEU A 144 -5.39 5.09 -10.51
C LEU A 144 -4.57 3.81 -10.28
N ARG A 145 -3.33 3.79 -10.78
CA ARG A 145 -2.41 2.66 -10.63
C ARG A 145 -1.70 2.65 -9.28
N CYS A 146 -1.58 3.77 -8.60
CA CYS A 146 -0.86 3.85 -7.34
C CYS A 146 -1.60 3.12 -6.20
N GLU A 147 -0.88 2.27 -5.49
CA GLU A 147 -1.37 1.47 -4.37
C GLU A 147 -0.53 1.69 -3.13
N VAL A 148 -1.20 1.85 -1.99
CA VAL A 148 -0.58 1.88 -0.66
C VAL A 148 -1.03 0.62 0.09
N ILE A 149 -0.07 -0.23 0.47
CA ILE A 149 -0.32 -1.58 0.97
C ILE A 149 0.24 -1.69 2.39
N ILE A 150 -0.64 -1.99 3.33
CA ILE A 150 -0.33 -2.01 4.77
C ILE A 150 -0.86 -3.31 5.39
N PRO A 151 -0.01 -4.34 5.48
CA PRO A 151 -0.31 -5.52 6.27
C PRO A 151 -0.16 -5.27 7.77
N LEU A 152 -1.11 -5.79 8.52
CA LEU A 152 -1.18 -5.70 9.97
C LEU A 152 -1.41 -7.08 10.59
N CYS A 153 -1.00 -7.26 11.84
CA CYS A 153 -1.32 -8.49 12.56
C CYS A 153 -2.83 -8.55 12.83
N LYS A 154 -3.38 -9.75 12.99
CA LYS A 154 -4.79 -9.95 13.38
C LYS A 154 -5.18 -9.03 14.55
N GLY A 155 -6.31 -8.33 14.41
CA GLY A 155 -6.86 -7.46 15.45
C GLY A 155 -6.20 -6.09 15.55
N GLN A 156 -5.32 -5.73 14.60
CA GLN A 156 -4.69 -4.40 14.56
C GLN A 156 -5.39 -3.46 13.58
N GLY A 157 -5.98 -3.94 12.48
CA GLY A 157 -6.52 -3.03 11.45
C GLY A 157 -7.76 -2.26 11.89
N GLY A 158 -8.67 -2.93 12.58
CA GLY A 158 -9.99 -2.39 12.94
C GLY A 158 -10.99 -2.46 11.78
N THR A 159 -10.78 -3.37 10.83
CA THR A 159 -11.73 -3.68 9.78
C THR A 159 -12.66 -4.82 10.19
N LEU A 160 -13.71 -5.08 9.40
CA LEU A 160 -14.60 -6.22 9.64
C LEU A 160 -13.89 -7.58 9.49
N PHE A 161 -12.70 -7.60 8.87
CA PHE A 161 -11.86 -8.78 8.73
C PHE A 161 -10.98 -9.03 9.97
N ASP A 162 -10.85 -8.04 10.86
CA ASP A 162 -10.22 -8.21 12.16
C ASP A 162 -11.20 -8.86 13.14
N GLU A 163 -10.92 -10.09 13.54
CA GLU A 163 -11.70 -10.73 14.61
C GLU A 163 -11.21 -10.26 16.00
N THR A 164 -12.11 -10.26 16.98
CA THR A 164 -11.81 -10.35 18.44
C THR A 164 -11.29 -9.13 19.21
N ARG A 165 -11.21 -7.92 18.64
CA ARG A 165 -10.76 -6.74 19.39
C ARG A 165 -11.81 -5.64 19.46
N ASN A 166 -11.91 -4.96 20.60
CA ASN A 166 -12.64 -3.70 20.70
C ASN A 166 -12.05 -2.72 19.68
N TRP A 167 -12.91 -2.10 18.89
CA TRP A 167 -12.50 -1.19 17.82
C TRP A 167 -11.59 -0.05 18.33
N GLU A 168 -11.85 0.45 19.55
CA GLU A 168 -11.04 1.49 20.19
C GLU A 168 -9.60 1.07 20.49
N ASP A 169 -9.31 -0.23 20.54
CA ASP A 169 -7.97 -0.76 20.79
C ASP A 169 -7.23 -1.11 19.49
N THR A 170 -7.84 -0.88 18.33
CA THR A 170 -7.24 -1.13 17.01
C THR A 170 -6.43 0.06 16.54
N TRP A 171 -5.71 -0.08 15.43
CA TRP A 171 -4.96 1.00 14.82
C TRP A 171 -5.79 1.79 13.81
N LYS A 172 -7.07 1.45 13.64
CA LYS A 172 -8.05 2.18 12.82
C LYS A 172 -7.48 2.54 11.45
N VAL A 173 -6.89 1.54 10.77
CA VAL A 173 -6.05 1.75 9.57
C VAL A 173 -6.79 2.50 8.46
N VAL A 174 -8.09 2.26 8.32
CA VAL A 174 -8.95 2.95 7.33
C VAL A 174 -9.11 4.43 7.68
N GLU A 175 -9.30 4.79 8.96
CA GLU A 175 -9.37 6.19 9.38
C GLU A 175 -8.04 6.90 9.15
N MET A 176 -6.93 6.24 9.50
CA MET A 176 -5.59 6.82 9.35
C MET A 176 -5.23 7.04 7.87
N ALA A 177 -5.63 6.13 6.98
CA ALA A 177 -5.47 6.30 5.54
C ALA A 177 -6.38 7.42 4.97
N GLY A 178 -7.59 7.58 5.53
CA GLY A 178 -8.54 8.62 5.13
C GLY A 178 -8.00 10.05 5.26
N HIS A 179 -7.16 10.33 6.25
CA HIS A 179 -6.46 11.63 6.37
C HIS A 179 -5.64 11.99 5.12
N ALA A 180 -5.25 11.01 4.30
CA ALA A 180 -4.52 11.18 3.05
C ALA A 180 -5.39 10.98 1.79
N GLU A 181 -6.72 11.02 1.91
CA GLU A 181 -7.68 10.74 0.83
C GLU A 181 -7.47 9.35 0.18
N LEU A 182 -6.97 8.40 0.96
CA LEU A 182 -6.80 7.02 0.55
C LEU A 182 -8.01 6.19 1.02
N VAL A 183 -8.58 5.42 0.10
CA VAL A 183 -9.73 4.54 0.35
C VAL A 183 -9.32 3.09 0.26
N LEU A 184 -9.87 2.26 1.15
CA LEU A 184 -9.63 0.82 1.16
C LEU A 184 -10.23 0.21 -0.11
N SER A 185 -9.39 -0.37 -0.96
CA SER A 185 -9.80 -0.96 -2.23
C SER A 185 -9.79 -2.49 -2.21
N ASN A 186 -8.98 -3.10 -1.34
CA ASN A 186 -8.86 -4.56 -1.25
C ASN A 186 -8.36 -4.99 0.13
N VAL A 187 -8.77 -6.20 0.55
CA VAL A 187 -8.32 -6.85 1.78
C VAL A 187 -8.00 -8.32 1.49
N GLU A 188 -6.81 -8.75 1.90
CA GLU A 188 -6.34 -10.14 1.75
C GLU A 188 -5.72 -10.65 3.05
N TYR A 189 -5.55 -11.97 3.16
CA TYR A 189 -4.76 -12.54 4.24
C TYR A 189 -3.27 -12.60 3.88
N PHE A 190 -2.42 -12.21 4.83
CA PHE A 190 -0.98 -12.39 4.74
C PHE A 190 -0.63 -13.86 5.01
N ASP A 191 -0.26 -14.58 3.95
CA ASP A 191 0.01 -16.01 4.00
C ASP A 191 1.51 -16.30 3.90
N THR A 192 2.14 -16.53 5.05
CA THR A 192 3.57 -16.87 5.13
C THR A 192 3.93 -18.18 4.44
N LYS A 193 2.98 -19.07 4.14
CA LYS A 193 3.27 -20.33 3.43
C LYS A 193 3.72 -20.09 1.99
N GLN A 194 3.42 -18.91 1.44
CA GLN A 194 3.84 -18.49 0.11
C GLN A 194 5.24 -17.86 0.10
N LEU A 195 5.87 -17.71 1.28
CA LEU A 195 7.15 -17.06 1.46
C LEU A 195 8.22 -18.09 1.84
N THR A 196 9.32 -18.12 1.10
CA THR A 196 10.42 -19.06 1.29
C THR A 196 11.48 -18.50 2.23
N TYR A 197 11.80 -17.22 2.10
CA TYR A 197 12.90 -16.57 2.84
C TYR A 197 12.41 -15.83 4.09
N TYR A 198 11.14 -15.46 4.13
CA TYR A 198 10.59 -14.52 5.08
C TYR A 198 10.73 -15.02 6.50
N THR A 199 11.35 -14.17 7.31
CA THR A 199 11.44 -14.34 8.75
C THR A 199 10.92 -13.07 9.38
N SER A 200 9.74 -13.17 10.01
CA SER A 200 9.18 -12.08 10.79
C SER A 200 10.18 -11.69 11.87
N ILE A 201 10.74 -10.49 11.75
CA ILE A 201 11.51 -9.86 12.82
C ILE A 201 10.93 -8.47 13.07
N GLY A 202 10.76 -8.15 14.35
CA GLY A 202 10.26 -6.87 14.84
C GLY A 202 10.99 -6.47 16.11
N PHE A 203 10.70 -5.28 16.60
CA PHE A 203 11.44 -4.58 17.66
C PHE A 203 12.85 -4.19 17.21
N ARG A 204 13.04 -2.88 17.00
CA ARG A 204 14.30 -2.28 16.52
C ARG A 204 15.50 -2.89 17.26
N SER A 205 16.48 -3.37 16.48
CA SER A 205 17.73 -3.97 16.97
C SER A 205 17.62 -5.29 17.76
N ARG A 206 16.46 -5.95 17.77
CA ARG A 206 16.28 -7.30 18.32
C ARG A 206 15.63 -8.16 17.24
N GLU A 207 16.17 -9.34 16.92
CA GLU A 207 15.53 -10.28 15.99
C GLU A 207 14.33 -10.99 16.63
N GLN A 208 13.43 -10.23 17.25
CA GLN A 208 12.28 -10.77 17.95
C GLN A 208 11.13 -10.97 16.96
N ARG A 209 10.66 -12.21 16.82
CA ARG A 209 9.54 -12.53 15.94
C ARG A 209 8.23 -11.96 16.47
N PHE A 210 7.33 -11.59 15.56
CA PHE A 210 5.94 -11.30 15.89
C PHE A 210 5.01 -12.29 15.17
N ASN A 211 3.76 -12.36 15.62
CA ASN A 211 2.80 -13.31 15.06
C ASN A 211 2.22 -12.77 13.75
N THR A 212 2.49 -13.48 12.66
CA THR A 212 1.95 -13.20 11.32
C THR A 212 0.76 -14.09 10.96
N VAL A 213 0.39 -15.06 11.81
CA VAL A 213 -0.76 -15.93 11.59
C VAL A 213 -2.02 -15.08 11.51
N GLN A 214 -2.77 -15.25 10.42
CA GLN A 214 -3.97 -14.46 10.10
C GLN A 214 -3.69 -12.94 10.05
N GLY A 215 -2.47 -12.54 9.67
CA GLY A 215 -2.21 -11.16 9.29
C GLY A 215 -3.11 -10.75 8.12
N ILE A 216 -3.44 -9.47 8.05
CA ILE A 216 -4.39 -8.92 7.08
C ILE A 216 -3.67 -7.83 6.29
N ILE A 217 -3.64 -7.98 4.97
CA ILE A 217 -3.15 -7.01 4.00
C ILE A 217 -4.28 -6.04 3.68
N HIS A 218 -4.04 -4.74 3.86
CA HIS A 218 -4.97 -3.68 3.49
C HIS A 218 -4.36 -2.91 2.32
N THR A 219 -5.06 -2.86 1.18
CA THR A 219 -4.61 -2.13 0.01
C THR A 219 -5.52 -0.93 -0.20
N PHE A 220 -4.89 0.24 -0.35
CA PHE A 220 -5.55 1.53 -0.49
C PHE A 220 -5.19 2.20 -1.81
N LYS A 221 -6.12 3.00 -2.33
CA LYS A 221 -5.94 3.83 -3.54
C LYS A 221 -6.41 5.26 -3.28
N LEU A 222 -5.92 6.21 -4.06
CA LEU A 222 -6.42 7.59 -3.99
C LEU A 222 -7.90 7.68 -4.35
N SER A 223 -8.64 8.45 -3.56
CA SER A 223 -9.98 8.92 -3.93
C SER A 223 -9.88 9.97 -5.02
N LEU A 224 -10.20 9.57 -6.25
CA LEU A 224 -10.23 10.46 -7.41
C LEU A 224 -11.65 10.97 -7.75
N HIS A 225 -12.55 10.92 -6.77
CA HIS A 225 -13.89 11.48 -6.87
C HIS A 225 -13.91 12.84 -6.18
N ALA A 226 -13.88 13.92 -6.98
CA ALA A 226 -13.88 15.29 -6.48
C ALA A 226 -14.99 15.56 -5.43
N GLU A 227 -16.18 14.97 -5.61
CA GLU A 227 -17.30 15.10 -4.66
C GLU A 227 -17.04 14.42 -3.31
N LEU A 228 -16.36 13.28 -3.28
CA LEU A 228 -16.03 12.58 -2.03
C LEU A 228 -14.94 13.32 -1.25
N ASN A 229 -14.06 14.03 -1.96
CA ASN A 229 -12.97 14.82 -1.37
C ASN A 229 -13.47 16.11 -0.70
N THR A 230 -14.73 16.54 -0.95
CA THR A 230 -15.33 17.68 -0.25
C THR A 230 -15.82 17.37 1.17
N TYR A 231 -15.96 16.07 1.50
CA TYR A 231 -16.32 15.62 2.84
C TYR A 231 -15.06 15.53 3.71
N ASN A 232 -14.60 16.70 4.20
CA ASN A 232 -13.43 16.81 5.07
C ASN A 232 -13.63 16.24 6.49
N ALA A 233 -14.86 15.87 6.85
CA ALA A 233 -15.18 15.22 8.12
C ALA A 233 -15.39 13.72 7.85
N TRP A 234 -14.31 12.95 7.91
CA TRP A 234 -14.42 11.52 8.09
C TRP A 234 -15.22 11.30 9.38
N VAL A 235 -16.40 10.66 9.25
CA VAL A 235 -17.32 10.15 10.29
C VAL A 235 -18.70 10.83 10.46
N ASP A 236 -19.00 12.02 9.94
CA ASP A 236 -20.26 12.69 10.33
C ASP A 236 -21.55 12.34 9.55
N MET A 237 -21.63 11.23 8.81
CA MET A 237 -22.90 10.96 8.10
C MET A 237 -23.41 9.53 7.99
N TRP A 238 -22.71 8.47 8.40
CA TRP A 238 -23.25 7.13 8.13
C TRP A 238 -22.96 6.11 9.23
N SER A 239 -24.03 5.54 9.79
CA SER A 239 -23.95 4.38 10.64
C SER A 239 -23.30 3.22 9.88
N SER A 240 -22.60 2.38 10.63
CA SER A 240 -21.62 1.36 10.24
C SER A 240 -22.07 0.30 9.23
N SER A 241 -23.31 0.36 8.75
CA SER A 241 -23.91 -0.56 7.80
C SER A 241 -23.78 -0.12 6.33
N HIS A 242 -23.49 1.17 6.05
CA HIS A 242 -23.67 1.72 4.69
C HIS A 242 -22.38 2.02 3.92
N ILE A 243 -21.20 2.13 4.54
CA ILE A 243 -19.98 2.50 3.79
C ILE A 243 -19.51 1.37 2.85
N GLY A 244 -19.52 0.12 3.33
CA GLY A 244 -19.19 -1.04 2.49
C GLY A 244 -20.19 -1.23 1.35
N GLN A 245 -21.49 -1.18 1.66
CA GLN A 245 -22.57 -1.33 0.67
C GLN A 245 -22.60 -0.19 -0.36
N VAL A 246 -22.28 1.05 0.01
CA VAL A 246 -22.25 2.19 -0.93
C VAL A 246 -21.04 2.11 -1.87
N MET A 247 -19.89 1.60 -1.40
CA MET A 247 -18.72 1.40 -2.28
C MET A 247 -18.90 0.18 -3.21
N GLU A 248 -19.48 -0.90 -2.69
CA GLU A 248 -19.78 -2.12 -3.46
C GLU A 248 -20.87 -1.84 -4.53
N LEU A 249 -21.96 -1.15 -4.17
CA LEU A 249 -23.01 -0.71 -5.11
C LEU A 249 -22.48 0.28 -6.17
N LYS A 250 -21.52 1.15 -5.85
CA LYS A 250 -20.94 2.08 -6.84
C LYS A 250 -20.01 1.37 -7.83
N GLN A 251 -19.30 0.33 -7.43
CA GLN A 251 -18.51 -0.50 -8.36
C GLN A 251 -19.41 -1.36 -9.27
N THR A 252 -20.52 -1.92 -8.78
CA THR A 252 -21.45 -2.72 -9.61
C THR A 252 -22.27 -1.85 -10.57
N SER A 253 -22.68 -0.64 -10.16
CA SER A 253 -23.46 0.28 -11.00
C SER A 253 -22.66 0.84 -12.19
N ILE A 254 -21.35 1.03 -12.02
CA ILE A 254 -20.46 1.53 -13.08
C ILE A 254 -20.18 0.45 -14.12
N GLY A 255 -20.12 -0.83 -13.74
CA GLY A 255 -20.04 -1.95 -14.68
C GLY A 255 -21.22 -1.97 -15.67
N GLN A 256 -22.45 -1.74 -15.17
CA GLN A 256 -23.66 -1.69 -16.00
C GLN A 256 -23.74 -0.44 -16.89
N VAL A 257 -23.28 0.72 -16.40
CA VAL A 257 -23.25 1.97 -17.19
C VAL A 257 -22.17 1.95 -18.28
N MET A 258 -21.05 1.27 -18.04
CA MET A 258 -19.98 1.07 -19.03
C MET A 258 -20.42 0.10 -20.15
N ASP A 259 -21.09 -1.00 -19.81
CA ASP A 259 -21.68 -1.94 -20.80
C ASP A 259 -22.75 -1.27 -21.67
N MET A 260 -23.61 -0.44 -21.07
CA MET A 260 -24.63 0.31 -21.80
C MET A 260 -24.03 1.34 -22.77
N LYS A 261 -22.92 2.00 -22.39
CA LYS A 261 -22.23 2.95 -23.27
C LYS A 261 -21.46 2.26 -24.40
N GLN A 262 -20.83 1.11 -24.16
CA GLN A 262 -20.18 0.31 -25.21
C GLN A 262 -21.18 -0.21 -26.25
N THR A 263 -22.33 -0.69 -25.80
CA THR A 263 -23.43 -1.17 -26.67
C THR A 263 -24.01 -0.03 -27.52
N SER A 264 -24.17 1.16 -26.93
CA SER A 264 -24.68 2.35 -27.63
C SER A 264 -23.68 2.89 -28.68
N ILE A 265 -22.37 2.85 -28.38
CA ILE A 265 -21.32 3.29 -29.30
C ILE A 265 -21.16 2.29 -30.47
N GLY A 266 -21.32 0.98 -30.23
CA GLY A 266 -21.33 -0.04 -31.28
C GLY A 266 -22.47 0.15 -32.29
N GLN A 267 -23.69 0.40 -31.81
CA GLN A 267 -24.87 0.64 -32.67
C GLN A 267 -24.75 1.91 -33.52
N VAL A 268 -24.14 2.97 -32.98
CA VAL A 268 -23.92 4.23 -33.71
C VAL A 268 -22.84 4.09 -34.80
N MET A 269 -21.88 3.17 -34.64
CA MET A 269 -20.87 2.90 -35.66
C MET A 269 -21.40 2.01 -36.81
N GLU A 270 -22.27 1.05 -36.55
CA GLU A 270 -22.93 0.24 -37.60
C GLU A 270 -23.87 1.07 -38.49
N LEU A 271 -24.58 2.04 -37.90
CA LEU A 271 -25.48 2.94 -38.62
C LEU A 271 -24.74 3.93 -39.55
N LYS A 272 -23.45 4.20 -39.32
CA LYS A 272 -22.62 5.07 -40.16
C LYS A 272 -21.88 4.34 -41.28
N GLN A 273 -21.80 3.01 -41.23
CA GLN A 273 -21.19 2.19 -42.29
C GLN A 273 -22.20 1.72 -43.34
N THR A 274 -23.50 1.90 -43.09
CA THR A 274 -24.61 1.47 -43.95
C THR A 274 -25.30 2.62 -44.69
N SER A 275 -24.76 3.84 -44.61
CA SER A 275 -25.27 5.06 -45.24
C SER A 275 -24.28 5.67 -46.23
#